data_AF-A0AA94EMM7-F1
#
_entry.id   AF-A0AA94EMM7-F1
#
_cell.length_a   1.000
_cell.length_b   1.000
_cell.length_c   1.000
_cell.angle_alpha   90.00
_cell.angle_beta   90.00
_cell.angle_gamma   90.00
#
_symmetry.space_group_name_H-M   'P 1'
#
loop_
_entity.id
_entity.type
_entity.pdbx_description
1 polymer ?
#
loop_
_entity_poly.entity_id
_entity_poly.type
_entity_poly.pdbx_seq_one_letter_code
_entity_poly.pdbx_strand_id
1 'polypeptide(L)' 'MSAANFQNDLLGFIKDELLSRRGEWREISEAAQVPYFTMSKISNGATKDPRISSVQALTNYFLQHPKAA' A
#
# COMPACT_ATOMS: atom_id res chain seq x y z
N MET A 1 5.31 16.76 13.61
CA MET A 1 5.00 15.51 12.89
C MET A 1 6.18 14.58 13.07
N SER A 2 6.03 13.53 13.89
CA SER A 2 7.13 12.63 14.23
C SER A 2 7.40 11.69 13.06
N ALA A 3 8.65 11.58 12.62
CA ALA A 3 9.12 10.58 11.66
C ALA A 3 9.15 9.18 12.34
N ALA A 4 7.99 8.73 12.82
CA ALA A 4 7.85 7.51 13.60
C ALA A 4 7.42 6.35 12.67
N ASN A 5 8.24 5.31 12.65
CA ASN A 5 7.97 3.93 12.22
C ASN A 5 8.19 3.48 10.75
N PHE A 6 8.81 4.28 9.88
CA PHE A 6 9.29 3.71 8.60
C PHE A 6 10.35 2.61 8.80
N GLN A 7 11.04 2.61 9.94
CA GLN A 7 12.21 1.77 10.13
C GLN A 7 11.89 0.26 10.26
N ASN A 8 10.63 -0.16 10.49
CA ASN A 8 10.35 -1.59 10.74
C ASN A 8 9.00 -2.17 10.25
N ASP A 9 8.07 -1.40 9.66
CA ASP A 9 6.80 -1.99 9.17
C ASP A 9 6.32 -1.45 7.81
N LEU A 10 6.87 -2.05 6.75
CA LEU A 10 6.49 -1.74 5.37
C LEU A 10 5.06 -2.19 5.05
N LEU A 11 4.59 -3.26 5.67
CA LEU A 11 3.25 -3.76 5.43
C LEU A 11 2.19 -2.87 6.11
N GLY A 12 2.48 -2.38 7.31
CA GLY A 12 1.69 -1.35 8.00
C GLY A 12 1.57 -0.08 7.17
N PHE A 13 2.69 0.44 6.65
CA PHE A 13 2.69 1.59 5.74
C PHE A 13 1.76 1.38 4.53
N ILE A 14 1.89 0.26 3.82
CA ILE A 14 1.03 -0.06 2.67
C ILE A 14 -0.44 -0.15 3.07
N LYS A 15 -0.75 -0.75 4.23
CA LYS A 15 -2.13 -0.88 4.72
C LYS A 15 -2.73 0.49 4.98
N ASP A 16 -2.02 1.38 5.64
CA ASP A 16 -2.50 2.72 5.97
C ASP A 16 -2.76 3.55 4.70
N GLU A 17 -1.84 3.50 3.73
CA GLU A 17 -2.02 4.15 2.44
C GLU A 17 -3.26 3.62 1.71
N LEU A 18 -3.43 2.29 1.63
CA LEU A 18 -4.60 1.66 1.02
C LEU A 18 -5.89 2.07 1.75
N LEU A 19 -5.92 2.03 3.09
CA LEU A 19 -7.10 2.43 3.86
C LEU A 19 -7.46 3.90 3.61
N SER A 20 -6.46 4.76 3.50
CA SER A 20 -6.66 6.19 3.30
C SER A 20 -7.13 6.56 1.87
N ARG A 21 -7.09 5.60 0.93
CA ARG A 21 -7.36 5.78 -0.51
C ARG A 21 -8.44 4.84 -1.06
N ARG A 22 -9.39 4.39 -0.23
CA ARG A 22 -10.43 3.40 -0.63
C ARG A 22 -11.24 3.74 -1.89
N GLY A 23 -11.25 5.01 -2.33
CA GLY A 23 -11.87 5.44 -3.60
C GLY A 23 -10.98 5.34 -4.85
N GLU A 24 -9.66 5.22 -4.67
CA GLU A 24 -8.65 5.28 -5.75
C GLU A 24 -8.07 3.90 -6.09
N TRP A 25 -8.60 2.82 -5.47
CA TRP A 25 -7.98 1.50 -5.58
C TRP A 25 -7.97 0.94 -7.00
N ARG A 26 -8.87 1.40 -7.88
CA ARG A 26 -8.84 0.96 -9.27
C ARG A 26 -7.62 1.54 -9.98
N GLU A 27 -7.42 2.84 -9.86
CA GLU A 27 -6.30 3.57 -10.45
C GLU A 27 -4.96 3.08 -9.88
N ILE A 28 -4.89 2.85 -8.57
CA ILE A 28 -3.70 2.31 -7.91
C ILE A 28 -3.39 0.89 -8.45
N SER A 29 -4.42 0.07 -8.67
CA SER A 29 -4.24 -1.30 -9.18
C SER A 29 -3.57 -1.28 -10.55
N GLU A 30 -4.08 -0.41 -11.43
CA GLU A 30 -3.61 -0.25 -12.79
C GLU A 30 -2.19 0.37 -12.81
N ALA A 31 -1.93 1.39 -12.01
CA ALA A 31 -0.62 2.06 -11.98
C ALA A 31 0.47 1.21 -11.32
N ALA A 32 0.19 0.59 -10.17
CA ALA A 32 1.15 -0.22 -9.43
C ALA A 32 1.30 -1.65 -9.99
N GLN A 33 0.47 -2.03 -10.97
CA GLN A 33 0.42 -3.39 -11.53
C GLN A 33 0.19 -4.46 -10.45
N VAL A 34 -0.58 -4.12 -9.41
CA VAL A 34 -1.00 -5.04 -8.35
C VAL A 34 -2.50 -5.27 -8.45
N PRO A 35 -2.98 -6.51 -8.56
CA PRO A 35 -4.40 -6.77 -8.71
C PRO A 35 -5.23 -6.19 -7.56
N TYR A 36 -6.38 -5.58 -7.88
CA TYR A 36 -7.31 -5.00 -6.90
C TYR A 36 -7.60 -5.95 -5.74
N PHE A 37 -7.86 -7.23 -6.05
CA PHE A 37 -8.13 -8.24 -5.05
C PHE A 37 -6.96 -8.49 -4.09
N THR A 38 -5.73 -8.38 -4.58
CA THR A 38 -4.51 -8.47 -3.74
C THR A 38 -4.44 -7.29 -2.78
N MET A 39 -4.68 -6.07 -3.26
CA MET A 39 -4.70 -4.87 -2.40
C MET A 39 -5.82 -4.97 -1.34
N SER A 40 -7.00 -5.44 -1.72
CA SER A 40 -8.10 -5.66 -0.78
C SER A 40 -7.72 -6.65 0.32
N LYS A 41 -7.07 -7.78 -0.01
CA LYS A 41 -6.58 -8.73 1.00
C LYS A 41 -5.50 -8.14 1.91
N ILE A 42 -4.59 -7.34 1.36
CA ILE A 42 -3.55 -6.66 2.14
C ILE A 42 -4.20 -5.67 3.11
N SER A 43 -5.08 -4.81 2.62
CA SER A 43 -5.78 -3.79 3.42
C SER A 43 -6.63 -4.41 4.54
N ASN A 44 -7.30 -5.53 4.27
CA ASN A 44 -8.08 -6.28 5.27
C ASN A 44 -7.22 -7.17 6.19
N GLY A 45 -5.90 -7.23 5.99
CA GLY A 45 -5.00 -8.10 6.76
C GLY A 45 -5.19 -9.61 6.51
N ALA A 46 -5.92 -10.00 5.47
CA ALA A 46 -6.16 -11.40 5.11
C ALA A 46 -4.90 -12.08 4.58
N THR A 47 -3.96 -11.31 4.01
CA THR A 47 -2.65 -11.80 3.61
C THR A 47 -1.62 -11.46 4.70
N LYS A 48 -1.16 -12.48 5.43
CA LYS A 48 -0.11 -12.32 6.46
C LYS A 48 1.26 -12.02 5.84
N ASP A 49 1.62 -12.74 4.78
CA ASP A 49 2.89 -12.57 4.06
C ASP A 49 2.65 -12.33 2.57
N PRO A 50 2.47 -11.07 2.14
CA PRO A 50 2.33 -10.74 0.73
C PRO A 50 3.63 -11.01 -0.04
N ARG A 51 3.51 -11.27 -1.35
CA ARG A 51 4.68 -11.39 -2.21
C ARG A 51 5.49 -10.10 -2.17
N ILE A 52 6.82 -10.22 -2.06
CA ILE A 52 7.73 -9.08 -2.01
C ILE A 52 7.59 -8.15 -3.23
N SER A 53 7.24 -8.70 -4.41
CA SER A 53 6.99 -7.90 -5.61
C SER A 53 5.79 -6.96 -5.47
N SER A 54 4.70 -7.41 -4.83
CA SER A 54 3.54 -6.56 -4.56
C SER A 54 3.85 -5.50 -3.50
N VAL A 55 4.62 -5.88 -2.47
CA VAL A 55 5.07 -4.95 -1.43
C VAL A 55 5.92 -3.84 -2.05
N GLN A 56 6.92 -4.19 -2.86
CA GLN A 56 7.79 -3.23 -3.52
C GLN A 56 7.02 -2.31 -4.46
N ALA A 57 6.13 -2.86 -5.30
CA ALA A 57 5.37 -2.09 -6.27
C ALA A 57 4.45 -1.05 -5.59
N LEU A 58 3.72 -1.46 -4.55
CA LEU A 58 2.86 -0.54 -3.79
C LEU A 58 3.67 0.51 -3.04
N THR A 59 4.80 0.11 -2.44
CA THR A 59 5.70 1.06 -1.76
C THR A 59 6.20 2.12 -2.73
N ASN A 60 6.70 1.70 -3.89
CA ASN A 60 7.19 2.62 -4.93
C ASN A 60 6.08 3.57 -5.38
N TYR A 61 4.87 3.06 -5.61
CA TYR A 61 3.73 3.86 -6.00
C TYR A 61 3.42 4.95 -4.95
N PHE A 62 3.28 4.58 -3.67
CA PHE A 62 2.93 5.54 -2.62
C PHE A 62 4.04 6.58 -2.35
N LEU A 63 5.31 6.18 -2.44
CA LEU A 63 6.43 7.13 -2.30
C LEU A 63 6.49 8.13 -3.47
N GLN A 64 6.09 7.73 -4.67
CA GLN A 64 6.03 8.61 -5.85
C GLN A 64 4.76 9.48 -5.89
N HIS A 65 3.70 9.05 -5.19
CA HIS A 65 2.40 9.70 -5.16
C HIS A 65 2.01 10.03 -3.71
N PRO A 66 2.82 10.82 -2.98
CA PRO A 66 2.55 11.11 -1.59
C PRO A 66 1.18 11.78 -1.45
N LYS A 67 0.42 11.39 -0.42
CA LYS A 67 -0.87 12.01 -0.16
C LYS A 67 -0.67 13.47 0.23
N ALA A 68 -1.44 14.38 -0.36
CA ALA A 68 -1.48 15.76 0.12
C ALA A 68 -1.99 15.77 1.57
N ALA A 69 -1.30 16.52 2.43
CA ALA A 69 -1.59 16.62 3.86
C ALA A 69 -2.99 17.19 4.14
#